data_AF-A0ABD3QJ37-F1
#
_entry.id   AF-A0ABD3QJ37-F1
#
_cell.length_a   1.000
_cell.length_b   1.000
_cell.length_c   1.000
_cell.angle_alpha   90.00
_cell.angle_beta   90.00
_cell.angle_gamma   90.00
#
_symmetry.space_group_name_H-M   'P 1'
#
loop_
_entity.id
_entity.type
_entity.pdbx_description
1 polymer ?
#
loop_
_entity_poly.entity_id
_entity_poly.type
_entity_poly.pdbx_seq_one_letter_code
_entity_poly.pdbx_strand_id
1 'polypeptide(L)'
;TKEGVSGMALHRSSKQLHQKPADDMNSAVDSRTEEMKDEGSRESPSSSQNLFFRKNSNTTYKFSLSESSSSDSLTTVELLKRGNGMDNSDDDPLLFLGFNVEDENNEMSKIAFDGGDSVATPKTWFSIDNSKDVSSNETFDFQAYNQKRVMTPLQERINAITMLPAMFYGVYFVMSGCWARQNGDGHDFDHLEDKSGDWKALANDVFWDDQEFAANTGCINISWLPHLHALPPLPVLAGAIGIVVHAPFSFLYHWSYATKLHPSKRIEHWSRRLDHAFIHFASACMSYATSGRVDYFLMTAAYNLDCAYRQFEQRVRPRRNQIRIAVSIFLYIVPVLRRGFYGDFLQLLCIFVLSGWFFIVYPIGGWSHAMFHVLIAFLPHIIMVSACKLQISQQQIESAAQCAILERKT
;
A
#
# COMPACT_ATOMS: atom_id res chain seq x y z
N THR A 1 -69.47 24.04 25.18
CA THR A 1 -69.83 24.60 23.86
C THR A 1 -68.94 23.96 22.83
N LYS A 2 -69.54 23.11 21.99
CA LYS A 2 -69.12 22.51 20.71
C LYS A 2 -67.67 22.06 20.48
N GLU A 3 -67.56 20.75 20.32
CA GLU A 3 -66.48 19.95 19.77
C GLU A 3 -66.13 20.32 18.32
N GLY A 4 -64.89 20.02 17.92
CA GLY A 4 -64.41 20.13 16.53
C GLY A 4 -63.31 19.12 16.25
N VAL A 5 -63.71 17.87 15.99
CA VAL A 5 -62.89 16.78 15.45
C VAL A 5 -62.80 16.96 13.93
N SER A 6 -61.60 16.89 13.36
CA SER A 6 -61.42 16.73 11.90
C SER A 6 -60.46 15.59 11.63
N GLY A 7 -61.01 14.51 11.09
CA GLY A 7 -60.28 13.31 10.67
C GLY A 7 -59.75 13.45 9.26
N MET A 8 -58.52 12.98 9.04
CA MET A 8 -57.90 12.86 7.74
C MET A 8 -58.03 11.40 7.26
N ALA A 9 -58.81 11.21 6.19
CA ALA A 9 -59.02 9.93 5.55
C ALA A 9 -57.88 9.61 4.56
N LEU A 10 -57.28 8.43 4.73
CA LEU A 10 -56.33 7.80 3.80
C LEU A 10 -57.09 7.22 2.60
N HIS A 11 -56.84 7.76 1.41
CA HIS A 11 -57.34 7.18 0.16
C HIS A 11 -56.24 6.34 -0.51
N ARG A 12 -56.45 5.02 -0.50
CA ARG A 12 -55.77 4.05 -1.40
C ARG A 12 -56.11 4.37 -2.85
N SER A 13 -55.14 4.22 -3.75
CA SER A 13 -55.39 3.98 -5.17
C SER A 13 -54.42 2.94 -5.70
N SER A 14 -54.92 1.71 -5.87
CA SER A 14 -54.34 0.68 -6.72
C SER A 14 -54.64 1.01 -8.17
N LYS A 15 -53.63 0.95 -9.04
CA LYS A 15 -53.83 0.68 -10.47
C LYS A 15 -52.95 -0.49 -10.89
N GLN A 16 -53.62 -1.62 -11.13
CA GLN A 16 -53.17 -2.73 -11.96
C GLN A 16 -53.66 -2.53 -13.40
N LEU A 17 -53.11 -3.36 -14.31
CA LEU A 17 -53.40 -3.59 -15.73
C LEU A 17 -52.65 -2.69 -16.73
N HIS A 18 -51.70 -3.26 -17.47
CA HIS A 18 -52.05 -4.05 -18.66
C HIS A 18 -50.89 -4.91 -19.16
N GLN A 19 -51.25 -6.13 -19.51
CA GLN A 19 -50.47 -7.19 -20.15
C GLN A 19 -50.81 -7.14 -21.66
N LYS A 20 -49.79 -7.23 -22.54
CA LYS A 20 -49.97 -7.61 -23.95
C LYS A 20 -48.72 -8.34 -24.49
N PRO A 21 -48.87 -9.18 -25.52
CA PRO A 21 -48.06 -10.37 -25.72
C PRO A 21 -46.99 -10.21 -26.81
N ALA A 22 -46.16 -11.26 -26.87
CA ALA A 22 -45.15 -11.55 -27.87
C ALA A 22 -45.71 -11.61 -29.30
N ASP A 23 -44.90 -11.13 -30.24
CA ASP A 23 -44.94 -11.54 -31.64
C ASP A 23 -43.50 -11.72 -32.14
N ASP A 24 -43.36 -12.78 -32.93
CA ASP A 24 -42.18 -13.29 -33.61
C ASP A 24 -41.54 -12.28 -34.57
N MET A 25 -40.21 -12.30 -34.70
CA MET A 25 -39.57 -12.07 -36.00
C MET A 25 -38.22 -12.81 -36.09
N ASN A 26 -38.28 -13.90 -36.86
CA ASN A 26 -37.15 -14.48 -37.58
C ASN A 26 -36.45 -13.42 -38.44
N SER A 27 -35.12 -13.37 -38.39
CA SER A 27 -34.34 -13.28 -39.63
C SER A 27 -32.95 -13.86 -39.42
N ALA A 28 -32.68 -14.87 -40.24
CA ALA A 28 -31.37 -15.44 -40.46
C ALA A 28 -30.42 -14.40 -41.07
N VAL A 29 -29.18 -14.35 -40.60
CA VAL A 29 -28.05 -13.85 -41.40
C VAL A 29 -26.94 -14.88 -41.33
N ASP A 30 -26.96 -15.70 -42.36
CA ASP A 30 -25.90 -16.55 -42.87
C ASP A 30 -24.82 -15.64 -43.48
N SER A 31 -23.56 -15.73 -43.05
CA SER A 31 -22.43 -15.25 -43.87
C SER A 31 -21.12 -15.93 -43.50
N ARG A 32 -20.81 -16.94 -44.33
CA ARG A 32 -19.52 -17.20 -45.00
C ARG A 32 -18.25 -17.31 -44.13
N THR A 33 -17.90 -18.57 -43.92
CA THR A 33 -16.57 -19.14 -44.17
C THR A 33 -15.97 -18.63 -45.50
N GLU A 34 -14.77 -18.05 -45.43
CA GLU A 34 -13.79 -18.10 -46.53
C GLU A 34 -12.49 -18.70 -45.98
N GLU A 35 -12.24 -19.93 -46.41
CA GLU A 35 -10.91 -20.52 -46.54
C GLU A 35 -10.11 -19.72 -47.58
N MET A 36 -8.89 -19.33 -47.24
CA MET A 36 -7.90 -18.92 -48.23
C MET A 36 -6.68 -19.85 -48.07
N LYS A 37 -6.53 -20.76 -49.04
CA LYS A 37 -5.33 -21.57 -49.26
C LYS A 37 -4.38 -20.82 -50.19
N ASP A 38 -3.09 -21.02 -49.89
CA ASP A 38 -1.90 -21.06 -50.76
C ASP A 38 -1.87 -20.23 -52.04
N GLU A 39 -0.81 -19.41 -52.19
CA GLU A 39 0.17 -19.60 -53.27
C GLU A 39 1.44 -18.74 -53.07
N GLY A 40 2.60 -19.39 -53.17
CA GLY A 40 3.57 -19.04 -54.22
C GLY A 40 4.49 -17.82 -54.03
N SER A 41 5.62 -18.07 -53.35
CA SER A 41 6.99 -17.76 -53.78
C SER A 41 7.22 -16.69 -54.87
N ARG A 42 8.02 -15.65 -54.56
CA ARG A 42 9.04 -15.11 -55.48
C ARG A 42 10.21 -14.45 -54.74
N GLU A 43 11.39 -14.76 -55.24
CA GLU A 43 12.72 -14.46 -54.72
C GLU A 43 13.25 -13.06 -55.07
N SER A 44 14.06 -12.51 -54.15
CA SER A 44 15.32 -11.75 -54.35
C SER A 44 15.27 -10.28 -54.84
N PRO A 45 16.39 -9.50 -54.75
CA PRO A 45 17.20 -9.19 -53.55
C PRO A 45 17.58 -7.68 -53.47
N SER A 46 17.91 -7.15 -52.29
CA SER A 46 18.79 -5.95 -52.14
C SER A 46 19.25 -5.84 -50.67
N SER A 47 20.51 -6.16 -50.36
CA SER A 47 21.67 -5.25 -50.28
C SER A 47 21.49 -4.06 -49.34
N SER A 48 22.05 -4.16 -48.12
CA SER A 48 22.58 -3.06 -47.28
C SER A 48 23.28 -3.71 -46.06
N GLN A 49 24.59 -3.93 -46.13
CA GLN A 49 25.63 -3.12 -45.48
C GLN A 49 25.66 -3.16 -43.94
N ASN A 50 26.63 -3.94 -43.45
CA ASN A 50 27.55 -3.70 -42.32
C ASN A 50 27.14 -2.70 -41.22
N LEU A 51 27.22 -3.11 -39.95
CA LEU A 51 28.36 -2.71 -39.10
C LEU A 51 28.42 -3.54 -37.80
N PHE A 52 29.52 -4.27 -37.66
CA PHE A 52 30.03 -4.77 -36.38
C PHE A 52 30.52 -3.57 -35.56
N PHE A 53 29.96 -3.35 -34.37
CA PHE A 53 30.64 -2.57 -33.33
C PHE A 53 31.02 -3.51 -32.18
N ARG A 54 32.26 -4.00 -32.27
CA ARG A 54 33.03 -4.47 -31.13
C ARG A 54 33.52 -3.21 -30.41
N LYS A 55 32.99 -2.93 -29.22
CA LYS A 55 33.54 -1.88 -28.35
C LYS A 55 34.06 -2.51 -27.05
N ASN A 56 35.35 -2.86 -27.08
CA ASN A 56 36.19 -2.90 -25.89
C ASN A 56 36.37 -1.46 -25.42
N SER A 57 36.07 -1.18 -24.16
CA SER A 57 36.63 -0.02 -23.46
C SER A 57 36.54 -0.24 -21.95
N ASN A 58 37.57 -0.88 -21.40
CA ASN A 58 38.01 -0.62 -20.02
C ASN A 58 38.42 0.86 -19.97
N THR A 59 37.56 1.71 -19.43
CA THR A 59 37.92 3.10 -19.14
C THR A 59 37.82 3.28 -17.64
N THR A 60 38.96 3.21 -16.97
CA THR A 60 39.12 3.60 -15.58
C THR A 60 39.24 5.12 -15.54
N TYR A 61 38.23 5.81 -15.04
CA TYR A 61 38.33 7.24 -14.75
C TYR A 61 39.11 7.42 -13.45
N LYS A 62 40.33 7.96 -13.57
CA LYS A 62 41.12 8.46 -12.44
C LYS A 62 40.70 9.90 -12.20
N PHE A 63 39.92 10.15 -11.15
CA PHE A 63 39.71 11.50 -10.64
C PHE A 63 40.88 11.85 -9.72
N SER A 64 41.66 12.86 -10.11
CA SER A 64 42.62 13.54 -9.24
C SER A 64 41.91 14.76 -8.64
N LEU A 65 41.60 14.70 -7.34
CA LEU A 65 41.24 15.89 -6.56
C LEU A 65 42.53 16.55 -6.06
N SER A 66 42.70 17.82 -6.40
CA SER A 66 43.70 18.71 -5.81
C SER A 66 43.24 19.08 -4.40
N GLU A 67 44.06 18.74 -3.40
CA GLU A 67 43.89 19.14 -2.01
C GLU A 67 44.12 20.65 -1.83
N SER A 68 43.14 21.34 -1.23
CA SER A 68 43.36 22.60 -0.53
C SER A 68 43.24 22.35 0.97
N SER A 69 44.29 22.74 1.68
CA SER A 69 44.52 22.57 3.12
C SER A 69 43.44 23.17 4.02
N SER A 70 42.95 22.39 4.98
CA SER A 70 42.86 22.82 6.38
C SER A 70 42.69 21.60 7.29
N SER A 71 43.53 21.56 8.31
CA SER A 71 43.65 20.59 9.39
C SER A 71 42.33 20.19 10.04
N ASP A 72 42.11 18.87 10.20
CA ASP A 72 41.69 18.27 11.47
C ASP A 72 41.93 16.75 11.45
N SER A 73 42.29 16.23 12.62
CA SER A 73 42.83 14.89 12.88
C SER A 73 41.92 13.75 12.40
N LEU A 74 42.46 12.86 11.57
CA LEU A 74 41.78 11.63 11.15
C LEU A 74 42.66 10.41 11.44
N THR A 75 42.16 9.58 12.36
CA THR A 75 42.72 8.29 12.74
C THR A 75 42.79 7.38 11.52
N THR A 76 43.99 7.01 11.10
CA THR A 76 44.24 6.10 9.97
C THR A 76 44.08 4.67 10.46
N VAL A 77 43.07 3.95 9.95
CA VAL A 77 42.97 2.49 10.10
C VAL A 77 43.51 1.87 8.82
N GLU A 78 44.70 1.28 8.89
CA GLU A 78 45.28 0.44 7.85
C GLU A 78 44.44 -0.84 7.69
N LEU A 79 43.71 -0.95 6.57
CA LEU A 79 43.11 -2.20 6.13
C LEU A 79 44.08 -2.91 5.19
N LEU A 80 44.85 -3.84 5.74
CA LEU A 80 45.63 -4.84 5.02
C LEU A 80 44.68 -5.71 4.17
N LYS A 81 44.63 -5.44 2.87
CA LYS A 81 43.95 -6.29 1.89
C LYS A 81 44.81 -7.52 1.59
N ARG A 82 44.59 -8.59 2.35
CA ARG A 82 45.14 -9.92 2.05
C ARG A 82 44.31 -10.54 0.94
N GLY A 83 44.83 -10.52 -0.28
CA GLY A 83 44.28 -11.29 -1.39
C GLY A 83 44.55 -12.78 -1.18
N ASN A 84 43.50 -13.59 -1.29
CA ASN A 84 43.54 -14.95 -1.83
C ASN A 84 42.12 -15.52 -1.91
N GLY A 85 41.79 -16.12 -3.05
CA GLY A 85 40.69 -17.10 -3.18
C GLY A 85 39.40 -16.54 -3.78
N MET A 86 39.14 -16.90 -5.04
CA MET A 86 37.79 -16.93 -5.61
C MET A 86 36.93 -17.90 -4.79
N ASP A 87 35.99 -17.37 -4.02
CA ASP A 87 34.75 -18.08 -3.68
C ASP A 87 33.61 -17.08 -3.81
N ASN A 88 32.69 -17.36 -4.74
CA ASN A 88 31.47 -16.57 -4.97
C ASN A 88 30.42 -16.95 -3.92
N SER A 89 30.70 -16.71 -2.65
CA SER A 89 29.72 -16.75 -1.57
C SER A 89 29.47 -15.33 -1.09
N ASP A 90 28.63 -14.58 -1.82
CA ASP A 90 27.99 -13.36 -1.34
C ASP A 90 26.92 -13.73 -0.29
N ASP A 91 27.38 -14.29 0.83
CA ASP A 91 26.60 -14.41 2.05
C ASP A 91 26.76 -13.10 2.82
N ASP A 92 25.94 -12.11 2.46
CA ASP A 92 25.70 -10.94 3.31
C ASP A 92 25.19 -11.43 4.68
N PRO A 93 25.84 -11.09 5.81
CA PRO A 93 25.31 -11.39 7.13
C PRO A 93 24.03 -10.57 7.35
N LEU A 94 22.88 -11.24 7.21
CA LEU A 94 21.60 -10.69 7.61
C LEU A 94 21.55 -10.58 9.13
N LEU A 95 21.58 -9.34 9.64
CA LEU A 95 21.11 -9.02 10.99
C LEU A 95 19.61 -9.35 11.05
N PHE A 96 19.29 -10.53 11.56
CA PHE A 96 17.93 -10.93 11.88
C PHE A 96 17.45 -10.09 13.08
N LEU A 97 16.44 -9.24 12.88
CA LEU A 97 15.51 -8.91 13.96
C LEU A 97 14.58 -10.11 14.13
N GLY A 98 15.14 -11.20 14.68
CA GLY A 98 14.34 -12.21 15.34
C GLY A 98 13.90 -11.61 16.66
N PHE A 99 12.59 -11.59 16.93
CA PHE A 99 12.12 -11.55 18.31
C PHE A 99 12.51 -12.89 18.95
N ASN A 100 13.77 -13.00 19.36
CA ASN A 100 14.16 -13.95 20.38
C ASN A 100 13.72 -13.33 21.71
N VAL A 101 12.69 -13.92 22.31
CA VAL A 101 12.55 -13.88 23.76
C VAL A 101 13.66 -14.77 24.29
N GLU A 102 14.84 -14.19 24.48
CA GLU A 102 15.93 -14.81 25.22
C GLU A 102 15.71 -14.48 26.71
N ASP A 103 15.46 -15.52 27.49
CA ASP A 103 15.61 -15.50 28.94
C ASP A 103 17.06 -15.11 29.26
N GLU A 104 17.23 -13.88 29.73
CA GLU A 104 18.41 -13.50 30.51
C GLU A 104 18.45 -14.36 31.77
N ASN A 105 19.43 -15.26 31.88
CA ASN A 105 20.14 -15.60 33.12
C ASN A 105 21.14 -16.74 32.89
N ASN A 106 22.38 -16.41 32.49
CA ASN A 106 23.59 -16.92 33.15
C ASN A 106 24.86 -16.47 32.42
N GLU A 107 25.50 -15.41 32.91
CA GLU A 107 26.96 -15.37 32.97
C GLU A 107 27.38 -14.45 34.12
N MET A 108 27.63 -15.04 35.29
CA MET A 108 28.55 -14.44 36.26
C MET A 108 29.33 -15.53 36.99
N SER A 109 30.64 -15.31 37.07
CA SER A 109 31.65 -16.00 37.87
C SER A 109 32.35 -17.23 37.26
N LYS A 110 33.50 -16.96 36.63
CA LYS A 110 34.72 -17.74 36.89
C LYS A 110 35.62 -16.91 37.79
N ILE A 111 35.50 -17.14 39.10
CA ILE A 111 36.56 -16.85 40.06
C ILE A 111 36.98 -18.21 40.61
N ALA A 112 38.26 -18.52 40.46
CA ALA A 112 38.88 -19.70 41.03
C ALA A 112 38.87 -19.63 42.55
N PHE A 113 38.41 -20.68 43.22
CA PHE A 113 38.85 -21.02 44.56
C PHE A 113 38.88 -22.54 44.74
N ASP A 114 40.03 -22.97 45.25
CA ASP A 114 40.38 -24.30 45.71
C ASP A 114 39.67 -24.62 47.04
N GLY A 115 39.30 -25.88 47.27
CA GLY A 115 38.66 -26.31 48.52
C GLY A 115 37.69 -27.47 48.33
N GLY A 116 38.08 -28.66 48.80
CA GLY A 116 37.24 -29.85 48.81
C GLY A 116 36.04 -29.75 49.75
N ASP A 117 34.97 -30.44 49.40
CA ASP A 117 34.37 -31.49 50.22
C ASP A 117 33.20 -32.13 49.46
N SER A 118 33.07 -33.44 49.65
CA SER A 118 32.09 -34.32 49.05
C SER A 118 30.64 -33.94 49.43
N VAL A 119 29.87 -33.47 48.45
CA VAL A 119 28.40 -33.32 48.57
C VAL A 119 27.73 -34.04 47.40
N ALA A 120 26.83 -34.96 47.74
CA ALA A 120 26.05 -35.76 46.81
C ALA A 120 25.16 -34.86 45.91
N THR A 121 25.35 -34.97 44.60
CA THR A 121 24.53 -34.28 43.59
C THR A 121 23.15 -34.93 43.46
N PRO A 122 22.05 -34.15 43.36
CA PRO A 122 20.72 -34.67 43.07
C PRO A 122 20.64 -35.22 41.65
N LYS A 123 19.93 -36.34 41.46
CA LYS A 123 19.58 -36.87 40.13
C LYS A 123 18.75 -35.84 39.35
N THR A 124 19.39 -35.13 38.42
CA THR A 124 18.72 -34.30 37.41
C THR A 124 18.05 -35.17 36.37
N TRP A 125 16.72 -35.06 36.27
CA TRP A 125 15.82 -35.81 35.38
C TRP A 125 15.73 -35.25 33.95
N PHE A 126 16.83 -34.74 33.39
CA PHE A 126 16.87 -34.32 32.00
C PHE A 126 18.19 -34.73 31.35
N SER A 127 18.26 -35.98 30.88
CA SER A 127 19.10 -36.31 29.74
C SER A 127 18.42 -35.72 28.51
N ILE A 128 18.88 -34.54 28.08
CA ILE A 128 18.63 -34.07 26.73
C ILE A 128 19.55 -34.90 25.83
N ASP A 129 18.95 -35.86 25.11
CA ASP A 129 19.61 -36.60 24.04
C ASP A 129 20.03 -35.61 22.93
N ASN A 130 21.28 -35.14 23.00
CA ASN A 130 21.94 -34.31 21.99
C ASN A 130 22.38 -35.11 20.74
N SER A 131 21.62 -36.13 20.33
CA SER A 131 22.03 -37.04 19.24
C SER A 131 21.07 -37.08 18.05
N LYS A 132 20.23 -36.06 17.87
CA LYS A 132 19.57 -35.84 16.57
C LYS A 132 20.28 -34.73 15.84
N ASP A 133 21.33 -35.13 15.11
CA ASP A 133 21.78 -34.46 13.91
C ASP A 133 20.57 -34.27 12.97
N VAL A 134 19.82 -33.19 13.16
CA VAL A 134 18.83 -32.72 12.19
C VAL A 134 19.60 -31.99 11.09
N SER A 135 20.44 -32.75 10.37
CA SER A 135 21.10 -32.31 9.13
C SER A 135 20.19 -32.57 7.93
N SER A 136 18.87 -32.47 8.09
CA SER A 136 17.97 -32.41 6.95
C SER A 136 18.08 -31.03 6.33
N ASN A 137 19.10 -30.85 5.49
CA ASN A 137 19.14 -29.81 4.46
C ASN A 137 17.94 -30.04 3.52
N GLU A 138 16.73 -29.75 3.98
CA GLU A 138 15.57 -29.65 3.11
C GLU A 138 15.80 -28.46 2.19
N THR A 139 16.39 -28.75 1.03
CA THR A 139 16.54 -27.77 -0.04
C THR A 139 15.16 -27.25 -0.40
N PHE A 140 14.94 -25.96 -0.25
CA PHE A 140 13.68 -25.31 -0.56
C PHE A 140 13.26 -25.61 -2.01
N ASP A 141 12.19 -26.39 -2.19
CA ASP A 141 11.64 -26.71 -3.51
C ASP A 141 10.86 -25.51 -4.07
N PHE A 142 11.59 -24.66 -4.82
CA PHE A 142 11.05 -23.50 -5.51
C PHE A 142 9.94 -23.86 -6.51
N GLN A 143 10.00 -25.05 -7.13
CA GLN A 143 9.03 -25.47 -8.11
C GLN A 143 7.71 -25.86 -7.45
N ALA A 144 7.74 -26.67 -6.39
CA ALA A 144 6.56 -26.99 -5.59
C ALA A 144 5.91 -25.72 -4.99
N TYR A 145 6.74 -24.79 -4.49
CA TYR A 145 6.26 -23.49 -3.98
C TYR A 145 5.49 -22.69 -5.05
N ASN A 146 6.03 -22.60 -6.27
CA ASN A 146 5.36 -21.89 -7.37
C ASN A 146 4.11 -22.61 -7.87
N GLN A 147 4.14 -23.94 -7.96
CA GLN A 147 3.00 -24.74 -8.40
C GLN A 147 1.79 -24.55 -7.48
N LYS A 148 1.99 -24.48 -6.16
CA LYS A 148 0.92 -24.20 -5.19
C LYS A 148 0.27 -22.81 -5.38
N ARG A 149 0.95 -21.89 -6.05
CA ARG A 149 0.55 -20.48 -6.24
C ARG A 149 0.09 -20.17 -7.66
N VAL A 150 -0.03 -21.18 -8.53
CA VAL A 150 -0.55 -20.98 -9.88
C VAL A 150 -2.04 -20.63 -9.80
N MET A 151 -2.40 -19.54 -10.48
CA MET A 151 -3.78 -19.06 -10.59
C MET A 151 -4.30 -19.29 -11.99
N THR A 152 -5.57 -19.70 -12.10
CA THR A 152 -6.25 -19.81 -13.39
C THR A 152 -6.49 -18.43 -14.00
N PRO A 153 -6.70 -18.33 -15.33
CA PRO A 153 -7.00 -17.05 -15.96
C PRO A 153 -8.23 -16.34 -15.36
N LEU A 154 -9.24 -17.10 -14.91
CA LEU A 154 -10.41 -16.53 -14.24
C LEU A 154 -10.03 -15.94 -12.88
N GLN A 155 -9.24 -16.65 -12.07
CA GLN A 155 -8.78 -16.16 -10.76
C GLN A 155 -7.96 -14.87 -10.92
N GLU A 156 -7.08 -14.79 -11.92
CA GLU A 156 -6.31 -13.56 -12.18
C GLU A 156 -7.20 -12.38 -12.58
N ARG A 157 -8.25 -12.61 -13.37
CA ARG A 157 -9.22 -11.54 -13.70
C ARG A 157 -9.99 -11.07 -12.47
N ILE A 158 -10.39 -11.99 -11.59
CA ILE A 158 -11.04 -11.61 -10.34
C ILE A 158 -10.08 -10.84 -9.43
N ASN A 159 -8.80 -11.23 -9.34
CA ASN A 159 -7.78 -10.47 -8.62
C ASN A 159 -7.68 -9.02 -9.12
N ALA A 160 -7.76 -8.80 -10.43
CA ALA A 160 -7.77 -7.44 -10.99
C ALA A 160 -9.02 -6.67 -10.56
N ILE A 161 -10.21 -7.28 -10.66
CA ILE A 161 -11.48 -6.63 -10.29
C ILE A 161 -11.51 -6.24 -8.81
N THR A 162 -10.98 -7.07 -7.92
CA THR A 162 -10.96 -6.79 -6.47
C THR A 162 -10.09 -5.60 -6.07
N MET A 163 -9.29 -5.04 -6.99
CA MET A 163 -8.54 -3.78 -6.77
C MET A 163 -9.39 -2.52 -6.94
N LEU A 164 -10.47 -2.60 -7.72
CA LEU A 164 -11.28 -1.44 -8.08
C LEU A 164 -11.96 -0.76 -6.89
N PRO A 165 -12.52 -1.47 -5.88
CA PRO A 165 -13.19 -0.83 -4.75
C PRO A 165 -12.29 0.16 -4.00
N ALA A 166 -11.02 -0.19 -3.75
CA ALA A 166 -10.07 0.68 -3.07
C ALA A 166 -9.83 1.99 -3.83
N MET A 167 -9.60 1.88 -5.15
CA MET A 167 -9.39 3.02 -6.05
C MET A 167 -10.62 3.94 -6.08
N PHE A 168 -11.81 3.38 -6.33
CA PHE A 168 -13.03 4.17 -6.38
C PHE A 168 -13.36 4.79 -5.02
N TYR A 169 -13.09 4.10 -3.92
CA TYR A 169 -13.25 4.65 -2.59
C TYR A 169 -12.33 5.84 -2.34
N GLY A 170 -11.04 5.76 -2.75
CA GLY A 170 -10.10 6.87 -2.64
C GLY A 170 -10.58 8.13 -3.38
N VAL A 171 -11.03 7.96 -4.63
CA VAL A 171 -11.61 9.05 -5.43
C VAL A 171 -12.88 9.57 -4.77
N TYR A 172 -13.81 8.68 -4.42
CA TYR A 172 -15.07 9.05 -3.78
C TYR A 172 -14.84 9.87 -2.51
N PHE A 173 -13.98 9.40 -1.59
CA PHE A 173 -13.72 10.04 -0.31
C PHE A 173 -13.21 11.48 -0.45
N VAL A 174 -12.34 11.71 -1.44
CA VAL A 174 -11.82 13.05 -1.78
C VAL A 174 -12.92 13.92 -2.36
N MET A 175 -13.60 13.43 -3.40
CA MET A 175 -14.54 14.23 -4.20
C MET A 175 -15.86 14.50 -3.48
N SER A 176 -16.28 13.63 -2.56
CA SER A 176 -17.52 13.77 -1.79
C SER A 176 -17.41 14.69 -0.57
N GLY A 177 -16.21 15.20 -0.26
CA GLY A 177 -15.99 15.99 0.94
C GLY A 177 -16.13 15.19 2.25
N CYS A 178 -16.13 13.85 2.21
CA CYS A 178 -16.23 13.00 3.41
C CYS A 178 -15.18 13.34 4.48
N TRP A 179 -14.01 13.82 4.06
CA TRP A 179 -12.93 14.25 4.94
C TRP A 179 -13.28 15.48 5.80
N ALA A 180 -14.19 16.35 5.36
CA ALA A 180 -14.60 17.54 6.11
C ALA A 180 -15.66 17.25 7.18
N ARG A 181 -16.32 16.07 7.13
CA ARG A 181 -17.45 15.71 8.00
C ARG A 181 -17.06 14.95 9.27
N GLN A 182 -15.77 14.67 9.48
CA GLN A 182 -15.33 13.65 10.46
C GLN A 182 -15.02 14.15 11.87
N ASN A 183 -15.28 15.42 12.19
CA ASN A 183 -15.12 15.88 13.57
C ASN A 183 -16.18 15.18 14.44
N GLY A 184 -15.64 14.30 15.29
CA GLY A 184 -16.34 13.24 15.98
C GLY A 184 -17.53 13.74 16.78
N ASP A 185 -18.61 12.96 16.67
CA ASP A 185 -19.60 12.64 17.69
C ASP A 185 -20.97 12.34 17.08
N GLY A 186 -21.10 12.36 15.74
CA GLY A 186 -22.39 12.10 15.09
C GLY A 186 -23.48 13.09 15.54
N HIS A 187 -23.09 14.15 16.26
CA HIS A 187 -23.90 15.34 16.43
C HIS A 187 -23.91 16.00 15.06
N ASP A 188 -25.01 15.75 14.36
CA ASP A 188 -25.37 16.39 13.11
C ASP A 188 -24.90 17.84 13.11
N PHE A 189 -24.38 18.28 11.97
CA PHE A 189 -24.19 19.70 11.66
C PHE A 189 -25.45 20.54 11.98
N ASP A 190 -26.61 19.90 12.06
CA ASP A 190 -27.90 20.47 12.45
C ASP A 190 -27.93 21.00 13.90
N HIS A 191 -27.11 20.47 14.83
CA HIS A 191 -27.02 21.03 16.19
C HIS A 191 -26.09 22.25 16.32
N LEU A 192 -25.23 22.50 15.33
CA LEU A 192 -24.46 23.76 15.24
C LEU A 192 -25.35 24.94 14.81
N GLU A 193 -26.51 24.67 14.21
CA GLU A 193 -27.47 25.70 13.82
C GLU A 193 -28.17 26.32 15.04
N ASP A 194 -28.39 25.54 16.11
CA ASP A 194 -29.04 25.98 17.35
C ASP A 194 -28.09 26.73 18.31
N LYS A 195 -26.77 26.49 18.20
CA LYS A 195 -25.71 27.30 18.87
C LYS A 195 -25.12 28.38 17.96
N SER A 196 -25.80 28.73 16.87
CA SER A 196 -25.32 29.71 15.90
C SER A 196 -25.13 31.12 16.47
N GLY A 197 -25.72 31.44 17.63
CA GLY A 197 -25.50 32.72 18.32
C GLY A 197 -24.07 32.90 18.84
N ASP A 198 -23.54 31.90 19.55
CA ASP A 198 -22.20 31.95 20.14
C ASP A 198 -21.10 31.78 19.10
N TRP A 199 -21.31 30.92 18.10
CA TRP A 199 -20.35 30.76 17.01
C TRP A 199 -20.36 31.94 16.04
N LYS A 200 -21.50 32.59 15.78
CA LYS A 200 -21.50 33.87 15.05
C LYS A 200 -20.79 34.95 15.84
N ALA A 201 -20.92 35.00 17.16
CA ALA A 201 -20.20 35.96 17.99
C ALA A 201 -18.69 35.69 17.95
N LEU A 202 -18.25 34.44 18.15
CA LEU A 202 -16.83 34.05 18.08
C LEU A 202 -16.26 34.22 16.66
N ALA A 203 -17.01 33.86 15.63
CA ALA A 203 -16.58 34.04 14.24
C ALA A 203 -16.54 35.52 13.85
N ASN A 204 -17.48 36.34 14.33
CA ASN A 204 -17.39 37.78 14.11
C ASN A 204 -16.22 38.40 14.89
N ASP A 205 -15.97 37.99 16.14
CA ASP A 205 -14.90 38.56 16.98
C ASP A 205 -13.50 38.14 16.51
N VAL A 206 -13.36 36.94 15.94
CA VAL A 206 -12.09 36.43 15.39
C VAL A 206 -11.88 36.88 13.93
N PHE A 207 -12.93 37.03 13.12
CA PHE A 207 -12.80 37.19 11.66
C PHE A 207 -13.33 38.53 11.10
N TRP A 208 -13.65 39.54 11.92
CA TRP A 208 -14.11 40.84 11.41
C TRP A 208 -13.07 41.60 10.56
N ASP A 209 -11.77 41.26 10.62
CA ASP A 209 -10.75 41.79 9.70
C ASP A 209 -10.41 40.84 8.53
N ASP A 210 -11.00 39.64 8.49
CA ASP A 210 -10.56 38.52 7.62
C ASP A 210 -11.48 38.27 6.39
N GLN A 211 -12.39 39.18 6.04
CA GLN A 211 -13.08 39.08 4.74
C GLN A 211 -12.09 39.03 3.56
N GLU A 212 -10.92 39.64 3.70
CA GLU A 212 -9.82 39.56 2.73
C GLU A 212 -9.07 38.22 2.79
N PHE A 213 -9.00 37.58 3.97
CA PHE A 213 -8.44 36.24 4.14
C PHE A 213 -9.38 35.18 3.55
N ALA A 214 -10.68 35.24 3.82
CA ALA A 214 -11.68 34.33 3.26
C ALA A 214 -11.80 34.43 1.72
N ALA A 215 -11.60 35.63 1.17
CA ALA A 215 -11.52 35.85 -0.27
C ALA A 215 -10.21 35.30 -0.90
N ASN A 216 -9.13 35.22 -0.12
CA ASN A 216 -7.84 34.66 -0.52
C ASN A 216 -7.66 33.16 -0.18
N THR A 217 -8.52 32.55 0.63
CA THR A 217 -8.35 31.17 1.15
C THR A 217 -8.80 30.06 0.21
N GLY A 218 -9.26 30.37 -1.01
CA GLY A 218 -9.47 29.34 -2.03
C GLY A 218 -10.67 28.43 -1.77
N CYS A 219 -11.80 28.99 -1.34
CA CYS A 219 -13.08 28.27 -1.37
C CYS A 219 -13.36 27.80 -2.81
N ILE A 220 -13.80 26.55 -2.93
CA ILE A 220 -14.11 25.91 -4.19
C ILE A 220 -15.64 25.84 -4.29
N ASN A 221 -16.21 26.48 -5.31
CA ASN A 221 -17.61 26.34 -5.66
C ASN A 221 -17.72 25.73 -7.05
N ILE A 222 -17.84 24.40 -7.08
CA ILE A 222 -17.99 23.62 -8.31
C ILE A 222 -19.34 22.92 -8.26
N SER A 223 -20.25 23.27 -9.18
CA SER A 223 -21.63 22.76 -9.19
C SER A 223 -21.75 21.24 -9.28
N TRP A 224 -20.78 20.55 -9.89
CA TRP A 224 -20.76 19.09 -9.96
C TRP A 224 -20.05 18.40 -8.78
N LEU A 225 -19.51 19.19 -7.83
CA LEU A 225 -18.89 18.74 -6.58
C LEU A 225 -19.42 19.58 -5.40
N PRO A 226 -20.72 19.50 -5.09
CA PRO A 226 -21.38 20.38 -4.12
C PRO A 226 -20.94 20.17 -2.66
N HIS A 227 -19.99 19.27 -2.41
CA HIS A 227 -19.45 18.97 -1.08
C HIS A 227 -17.95 19.25 -0.98
N LEU A 228 -17.31 19.68 -2.07
CA LEU A 228 -15.90 20.03 -2.10
C LEU A 228 -15.74 21.55 -1.95
N HIS A 229 -15.96 22.04 -0.73
CA HIS A 229 -15.94 23.48 -0.44
C HIS A 229 -14.51 24.06 -0.34
N ALA A 230 -13.49 23.21 -0.18
CA ALA A 230 -12.08 23.56 -0.21
C ALA A 230 -11.23 22.35 -0.66
N LEU A 231 -9.92 22.53 -0.84
CA LEU A 231 -9.01 21.41 -1.12
C LEU A 231 -8.94 20.43 0.08
N PRO A 232 -8.79 19.11 -0.15
CA PRO A 232 -8.58 18.16 0.94
C PRO A 232 -7.23 18.39 1.65
N PRO A 233 -7.11 18.00 2.93
CA PRO A 233 -5.83 17.98 3.62
C PRO A 233 -4.77 17.20 2.85
N LEU A 234 -3.54 17.70 2.82
CA LEU A 234 -2.43 17.04 2.11
C LEU A 234 -2.21 15.57 2.53
N PRO A 235 -2.33 15.18 3.83
CA PRO A 235 -2.23 13.77 4.21
C PRO A 235 -3.33 12.90 3.59
N VAL A 236 -4.57 13.39 3.54
CA VAL A 236 -5.70 12.69 2.90
C VAL A 236 -5.43 12.52 1.40
N LEU A 237 -5.01 13.60 0.74
CA LEU A 237 -4.70 13.59 -0.68
C LEU A 237 -3.55 12.63 -1.01
N ALA A 238 -2.50 12.60 -0.20
CA ALA A 238 -1.39 11.66 -0.37
C ALA A 238 -1.87 10.20 -0.27
N GLY A 239 -2.68 9.87 0.74
CA GLY A 239 -3.28 8.54 0.87
C GLY A 239 -4.08 8.14 -0.38
N ALA A 240 -4.96 9.03 -0.86
CA ALA A 240 -5.75 8.82 -2.07
C ALA A 240 -4.87 8.63 -3.32
N ILE A 241 -3.86 9.49 -3.52
CA ILE A 241 -2.91 9.39 -4.65
C ILE A 241 -2.20 8.03 -4.64
N GLY A 242 -1.69 7.59 -3.48
CA GLY A 242 -1.02 6.30 -3.34
C GLY A 242 -1.89 5.14 -3.85
N ILE A 243 -3.17 5.13 -3.48
CA ILE A 243 -4.12 4.07 -3.88
C ILE A 243 -4.45 4.16 -5.36
N VAL A 244 -4.83 5.36 -5.82
CA VAL A 244 -5.31 5.58 -7.18
C VAL A 244 -4.21 5.36 -8.21
N VAL A 245 -2.96 5.69 -7.89
CA VAL A 245 -1.83 5.50 -8.80
C VAL A 245 -1.36 4.04 -8.81
N HIS A 246 -1.42 3.30 -7.69
CA HIS A 246 -1.02 1.89 -7.67
C HIS A 246 -2.00 0.99 -8.44
N ALA A 247 -3.31 1.22 -8.29
CA ALA A 247 -4.35 0.32 -8.81
C ALA A 247 -4.26 0.03 -10.33
N PRO A 248 -4.00 1.01 -11.22
CA PRO A 248 -3.85 0.76 -12.65
C PRO A 248 -2.74 -0.24 -13.00
N PHE A 249 -1.60 -0.20 -12.31
CA PHE A 249 -0.48 -1.10 -12.59
C PHE A 249 -0.77 -2.53 -12.13
N SER A 250 -1.37 -2.67 -10.94
CA SER A 250 -1.84 -3.97 -10.44
C SER A 250 -2.91 -4.56 -11.36
N PHE A 251 -3.92 -3.75 -11.73
CA PHE A 251 -4.98 -4.16 -12.65
C PHE A 251 -4.42 -4.61 -14.00
N LEU A 252 -3.54 -3.81 -14.60
CA LEU A 252 -2.91 -4.12 -15.88
C LEU A 252 -2.13 -5.44 -15.81
N TYR A 253 -1.34 -5.65 -14.76
CA TYR A 253 -0.59 -6.90 -14.56
C TYR A 253 -1.53 -8.11 -14.50
N HIS A 254 -2.52 -8.10 -13.60
CA HIS A 254 -3.42 -9.24 -13.40
C HIS A 254 -4.34 -9.49 -14.60
N TRP A 255 -4.89 -8.43 -15.20
CA TRP A 255 -5.83 -8.54 -16.31
C TRP A 255 -5.16 -9.01 -17.61
N SER A 256 -4.04 -8.39 -17.97
CA SER A 256 -3.47 -8.52 -19.32
C SER A 256 -2.29 -9.50 -19.39
N TYR A 257 -1.47 -9.57 -18.34
CA TYR A 257 -0.18 -10.26 -18.40
C TYR A 257 -0.16 -11.56 -17.60
N ALA A 258 -0.67 -11.56 -16.37
CA ALA A 258 -0.66 -12.76 -15.52
C ALA A 258 -1.44 -13.93 -16.14
N THR A 259 -2.49 -13.64 -16.93
CA THR A 259 -3.31 -14.63 -17.64
C THR A 259 -2.58 -15.31 -18.81
N LYS A 260 -1.58 -14.66 -19.40
CA LYS A 260 -0.88 -15.12 -20.63
C LYS A 260 0.54 -15.62 -20.35
N LEU A 261 1.18 -15.11 -19.31
CA LEU A 261 2.55 -15.43 -18.98
C LEU A 261 2.64 -16.77 -18.22
N HIS A 262 3.61 -17.59 -18.64
CA HIS A 262 3.98 -18.78 -17.90
C HIS A 262 4.40 -18.41 -16.46
N PRO A 263 3.95 -19.14 -15.42
CA PRO A 263 4.20 -18.79 -14.02
C PRO A 263 5.66 -18.47 -13.68
N SER A 264 6.61 -19.23 -14.22
CA SER A 264 8.05 -19.00 -14.00
C SER A 264 8.58 -17.69 -14.56
N LYS A 265 7.94 -17.11 -15.58
CA LYS A 265 8.34 -15.85 -16.22
C LYS A 265 7.67 -14.61 -15.62
N ARG A 266 6.68 -14.79 -14.74
CA ARG A 266 5.87 -13.67 -14.22
C ARG A 266 6.67 -12.71 -13.36
N ILE A 267 7.59 -13.21 -12.52
CA ILE A 267 8.40 -12.39 -11.61
C ILE A 267 9.36 -11.47 -12.38
N GLU A 268 9.87 -11.93 -13.52
CA GLU A 268 10.81 -11.17 -14.34
C GLU A 268 10.12 -10.18 -15.28
N HIS A 269 8.81 -10.33 -15.50
CA HIS A 269 8.07 -9.47 -16.40
C HIS A 269 7.94 -8.04 -15.85
N TRP A 270 8.17 -7.05 -16.71
CA TRP A 270 8.19 -5.63 -16.33
C TRP A 270 6.91 -5.19 -15.63
N SER A 271 5.73 -5.66 -16.05
CA SER A 271 4.47 -5.23 -15.44
C SER A 271 4.31 -5.72 -14.00
N ARG A 272 4.88 -6.88 -13.66
CA ARG A 272 4.91 -7.38 -12.28
C ARG A 272 5.87 -6.56 -11.41
N ARG A 273 7.05 -6.23 -11.96
CA ARG A 273 8.03 -5.37 -11.29
C ARG A 273 7.48 -3.98 -11.03
N LEU A 274 6.72 -3.44 -12.00
CA LEU A 274 6.06 -2.16 -11.89
C LEU A 274 4.96 -2.18 -10.81
N ASP A 275 4.09 -3.19 -10.80
CA ASP A 275 3.11 -3.39 -9.72
C ASP A 275 3.79 -3.42 -8.34
N HIS A 276 4.87 -4.20 -8.17
CA HIS A 276 5.64 -4.23 -6.93
C HIS A 276 6.31 -2.90 -6.57
N ALA A 277 6.83 -2.16 -7.55
CA ALA A 277 7.38 -0.83 -7.32
C ALA A 277 6.30 0.15 -6.83
N PHE A 278 5.09 0.07 -7.38
CA PHE A 278 3.99 0.93 -6.97
C PHE A 278 3.38 0.57 -5.62
N ILE A 279 3.55 -0.66 -5.10
CA ILE A 279 3.28 -0.98 -3.69
C ILE A 279 4.16 -0.13 -2.76
N HIS A 280 5.44 0.05 -3.10
CA HIS A 280 6.36 0.89 -2.32
C HIS A 280 6.03 2.38 -2.45
N PHE A 281 5.68 2.85 -3.65
CA PHE A 281 5.16 4.21 -3.84
C PHE A 281 3.94 4.47 -2.96
N ALA A 282 2.94 3.58 -3.01
CA ALA A 282 1.76 3.68 -2.17
C ALA A 282 2.13 3.67 -0.68
N SER A 283 3.06 2.82 -0.25
CA SER A 283 3.52 2.75 1.15
C SER A 283 4.18 4.05 1.63
N ALA A 284 4.93 4.75 0.77
CA ALA A 284 5.49 6.07 1.09
C ALA A 284 4.37 7.10 1.27
N CYS A 285 3.40 7.14 0.34
CA CYS A 285 2.24 8.01 0.45
C CYS A 285 1.41 7.73 1.72
N MET A 286 1.18 6.46 2.06
CA MET A 286 0.50 6.05 3.30
C MET A 286 1.27 6.49 4.54
N SER A 287 2.60 6.47 4.50
CA SER A 287 3.43 6.96 5.61
C SER A 287 3.21 8.45 5.86
N TYR A 288 3.02 9.26 4.81
CA TYR A 288 2.64 10.66 4.99
C TYR A 288 1.18 10.80 5.44
N ALA A 289 0.28 10.02 4.88
CA ALA A 289 -1.13 10.02 5.26
C ALA A 289 -1.33 9.73 6.75
N THR A 290 -0.59 8.79 7.32
CA THR A 290 -0.67 8.46 8.75
C THR A 290 0.21 9.33 9.63
N SER A 291 1.26 9.96 9.10
CA SER A 291 2.20 10.77 9.89
C SER A 291 1.98 12.27 9.82
N GLY A 292 1.41 12.83 8.76
CA GLY A 292 1.34 14.27 8.53
C GLY A 292 2.68 15.01 8.61
N ARG A 293 3.80 14.28 8.60
CA ARG A 293 5.15 14.78 8.89
C ARG A 293 6.00 14.63 7.65
N VAL A 294 6.47 15.75 7.12
CA VAL A 294 7.26 15.77 5.87
C VAL A 294 8.61 15.08 6.06
N ASP A 295 9.27 15.30 7.19
CA ASP A 295 10.54 14.64 7.52
C ASP A 295 10.42 13.12 7.58
N TYR A 296 9.36 12.62 8.23
CA TYR A 296 9.05 11.19 8.27
C TYR A 296 8.74 10.64 6.88
N PHE A 297 7.96 11.37 6.07
CA PHE A 297 7.67 11.00 4.69
C PHE A 297 8.93 10.92 3.83
N LEU A 298 9.85 11.88 3.92
CA LEU A 298 11.08 11.86 3.12
C LEU A 298 11.97 10.65 3.48
N MET A 299 12.08 10.33 4.77
CA MET A 299 12.80 9.14 5.23
C MET A 299 12.17 7.85 4.68
N THR A 300 10.84 7.68 4.80
CA THR A 300 10.16 6.48 4.30
C THR A 300 10.14 6.43 2.78
N ALA A 301 10.08 7.58 2.09
CA ALA A 301 10.16 7.68 0.64
C ALA A 301 11.54 7.24 0.13
N ALA A 302 12.62 7.65 0.79
CA ALA A 302 13.97 7.19 0.44
C ALA A 302 14.10 5.66 0.55
N TYR A 303 13.61 5.08 1.65
CA TYR A 303 13.59 3.62 1.83
C TYR A 303 12.74 2.91 0.77
N ASN A 304 11.52 3.40 0.51
CA ASN A 304 10.62 2.80 -0.48
C ASN A 304 11.12 2.97 -1.91
N LEU A 305 11.83 4.07 -2.22
CA LEU A 305 12.47 4.29 -3.51
C LEU A 305 13.61 3.30 -3.76
N ASP A 306 14.45 3.02 -2.76
CA ASP A 306 15.45 1.93 -2.85
C ASP A 306 14.75 0.59 -3.11
N CYS A 307 13.69 0.28 -2.34
CA CYS A 307 12.95 -0.97 -2.52
C CYS A 307 12.31 -1.11 -3.92
N ALA A 308 11.77 -0.01 -4.46
CA ALA A 308 11.20 0.07 -5.79
C ALA A 308 12.28 -0.09 -6.88
N TYR A 309 13.41 0.61 -6.75
CA TYR A 309 14.56 0.47 -7.65
C TYR A 309 15.01 -0.99 -7.77
N ARG A 310 15.10 -1.68 -6.64
CA ARG A 310 15.52 -3.08 -6.59
C ARG A 310 14.54 -4.07 -7.23
N GLN A 311 13.30 -3.67 -7.53
CA GLN A 311 12.40 -4.49 -8.36
C GLN A 311 12.88 -4.60 -9.80
N PHE A 312 13.71 -3.65 -10.25
CA PHE A 312 14.25 -3.59 -11.60
C PHE A 312 15.64 -4.23 -11.73
N GLU A 313 16.22 -4.76 -10.65
CA GLU A 313 17.44 -5.56 -10.72
C GLU A 313 17.25 -6.82 -11.59
N GLN A 314 18.34 -7.37 -12.11
CA GLN A 314 18.28 -8.56 -12.97
C GLN A 314 17.63 -9.74 -12.24
N ARG A 315 17.92 -9.91 -10.94
CA ARG A 315 17.40 -11.00 -10.10
C ARG A 315 16.58 -10.45 -8.94
N VAL A 316 15.27 -10.72 -8.95
CA VAL A 316 14.38 -10.37 -7.83
C VAL A 316 14.25 -11.57 -6.89
N ARG A 317 14.67 -11.43 -5.63
CA ARG A 317 14.53 -12.47 -4.59
C ARG A 317 13.18 -12.32 -3.86
N PRO A 318 12.19 -13.22 -4.04
CA PRO A 318 10.83 -13.03 -3.53
C PRO A 318 10.75 -12.86 -2.01
N ARG A 319 11.51 -13.65 -1.24
CA ARG A 319 11.53 -13.56 0.23
C ARG A 319 12.04 -12.21 0.72
N ARG A 320 13.11 -11.69 0.12
CA ARG A 320 13.65 -10.35 0.45
C ARG A 320 12.64 -9.26 0.10
N ASN A 321 11.93 -9.40 -1.03
CA ASN A 321 10.88 -8.47 -1.40
C ASN A 321 9.72 -8.47 -0.40
N GLN A 322 9.27 -9.64 0.06
CA GLN A 322 8.23 -9.75 1.09
C GLN A 322 8.63 -9.06 2.40
N ILE A 323 9.89 -9.22 2.84
CA ILE A 323 10.41 -8.53 4.03
C ILE A 323 10.38 -7.01 3.82
N ARG A 324 10.81 -6.52 2.65
CA ARG A 324 10.78 -5.07 2.33
C ARG A 324 9.38 -4.49 2.39
N ILE A 325 8.40 -5.21 1.83
CA ILE A 325 6.99 -4.82 1.89
C ILE A 325 6.52 -4.80 3.36
N ALA A 326 6.83 -5.84 4.15
CA ALA A 326 6.46 -5.88 5.56
C ALA A 326 7.05 -4.70 6.36
N VAL A 327 8.31 -4.35 6.14
CA VAL A 327 8.94 -3.16 6.74
C VAL A 327 8.25 -1.87 6.26
N SER A 328 7.90 -1.78 4.98
CA SER A 328 7.17 -0.62 4.44
C SER A 328 5.80 -0.44 5.09
N ILE A 329 5.09 -1.55 5.33
CA ILE A 329 3.82 -1.60 6.06
C ILE A 329 4.00 -1.13 7.50
N PHE A 330 5.01 -1.66 8.19
CA PHE A 330 5.32 -1.26 9.56
C PHE A 330 5.59 0.25 9.67
N LEU A 331 6.35 0.81 8.72
CA LEU A 331 6.69 2.23 8.68
C LEU A 331 5.46 3.15 8.59
N TYR A 332 4.36 2.78 7.93
CA TYR A 332 3.17 3.64 7.95
C TYR A 332 2.18 3.31 9.06
N ILE A 333 2.28 2.16 9.74
CA ILE A 333 1.41 1.84 10.90
C ILE A 333 1.95 2.48 12.19
N VAL A 334 3.28 2.53 12.37
CA VAL A 334 3.92 3.08 13.59
C VAL A 334 3.42 4.49 13.95
N PRO A 335 3.26 5.45 13.01
CA PRO A 335 2.72 6.77 13.33
C PRO A 335 1.30 6.75 13.91
N VAL A 336 0.46 5.78 13.53
CA VAL A 336 -0.90 5.62 14.08
C VAL A 336 -0.82 5.20 15.55
N LEU A 337 0.05 4.23 15.86
CA LEU A 337 0.29 3.78 17.23
C LEU A 337 0.87 4.90 18.11
N ARG A 338 1.89 5.62 17.62
CA ARG A 338 2.56 6.69 18.39
C ARG A 338 1.64 7.86 18.75
N ARG A 339 0.55 8.06 18.01
CA ARG A 339 -0.46 9.11 18.29
C ARG A 339 -1.54 8.68 19.27
N GLY A 340 -1.57 7.41 19.68
CA GLY A 340 -2.63 6.88 20.53
C GLY A 340 -3.93 6.59 19.78
N PHE A 341 -3.92 6.50 18.44
CA PHE A 341 -5.08 6.06 17.66
C PHE A 341 -5.22 4.53 17.72
N TYR A 342 -5.38 3.99 18.93
CA TYR A 342 -5.33 2.54 19.18
C TYR A 342 -6.42 1.74 18.46
N GLY A 343 -7.63 2.32 18.31
CA GLY A 343 -8.72 1.70 17.55
C GLY A 343 -8.35 1.51 16.08
N ASP A 344 -7.89 2.57 15.42
CA ASP A 344 -7.44 2.52 14.03
C ASP A 344 -6.23 1.58 13.89
N PHE A 345 -5.26 1.63 14.82
CA PHE A 345 -4.11 0.72 14.84
C PHE A 345 -4.52 -0.76 14.92
N LEU A 346 -5.46 -1.11 15.81
CA LEU A 346 -5.93 -2.49 15.96
C LEU A 346 -6.66 -2.96 14.70
N GLN A 347 -7.49 -2.11 14.09
CA GLN A 347 -8.15 -2.42 12.82
C GLN A 347 -7.13 -2.68 11.70
N LEU A 348 -6.11 -1.81 11.58
CA LEU A 348 -5.01 -1.98 10.62
C LEU A 348 -4.27 -3.29 10.87
N LEU A 349 -3.88 -3.57 12.11
CA LEU A 349 -3.18 -4.79 12.49
C LEU A 349 -3.99 -6.04 12.12
N CYS A 350 -5.29 -6.07 12.46
CA CYS A 350 -6.20 -7.16 12.10
C CYS A 350 -6.26 -7.36 10.58
N ILE A 351 -6.42 -6.29 9.80
CA ILE A 351 -6.42 -6.36 8.34
C ILE A 351 -5.09 -6.92 7.81
N PHE A 352 -3.93 -6.45 8.29
CA PHE A 352 -2.65 -6.94 7.80
C PHE A 352 -2.34 -8.37 8.20
N VAL A 353 -2.71 -8.80 9.41
CA VAL A 353 -2.53 -10.19 9.84
C VAL A 353 -3.38 -11.13 8.99
N LEU A 354 -4.67 -10.82 8.81
CA LEU A 354 -5.57 -11.65 8.00
C LEU A 354 -5.17 -11.65 6.52
N SER A 355 -4.86 -10.46 5.96
CA SER A 355 -4.41 -10.31 4.58
C SER A 355 -3.10 -11.05 4.34
N GLY A 356 -2.13 -10.89 5.26
CA GLY A 356 -0.85 -11.59 5.24
C GLY A 356 -1.02 -13.11 5.32
N TRP A 357 -1.94 -13.60 6.14
CA TRP A 357 -2.27 -15.03 6.20
C TRP A 357 -2.78 -15.57 4.87
N PHE A 358 -3.72 -14.89 4.22
CA PHE A 358 -4.18 -15.27 2.87
C PHE A 358 -3.06 -15.22 1.83
N PHE A 359 -2.18 -14.21 1.89
CA PHE A 359 -1.08 -14.02 0.94
C PHE A 359 0.12 -14.97 1.17
N ILE A 360 0.37 -15.42 2.39
CA ILE A 360 1.51 -16.29 2.71
C ILE A 360 1.10 -17.76 2.62
N VAL A 361 -0.02 -18.13 3.26
CA VAL A 361 -0.43 -19.53 3.43
C VAL A 361 -1.18 -20.06 2.22
N TYR A 362 -1.88 -19.19 1.48
CA TYR A 362 -2.76 -19.56 0.37
C TYR A 362 -3.82 -20.62 0.78
N PRO A 363 -4.63 -20.39 1.84
CA PRO A 363 -5.52 -21.41 2.40
C PRO A 363 -6.63 -21.86 1.43
N ILE A 364 -7.01 -21.02 0.46
CA ILE A 364 -8.04 -21.31 -0.55
C ILE A 364 -7.43 -21.35 -1.97
N GLY A 365 -6.15 -21.70 -2.07
CA GLY A 365 -5.41 -21.77 -3.34
C GLY A 365 -5.39 -20.41 -4.05
N GLY A 366 -5.58 -20.42 -5.37
CA GLY A 366 -5.52 -19.21 -6.20
C GLY A 366 -6.47 -18.07 -5.83
N TRP A 367 -7.58 -18.38 -5.13
CA TRP A 367 -8.53 -17.37 -4.63
C TRP A 367 -8.00 -16.57 -3.43
N SER A 368 -6.93 -17.03 -2.80
CA SER A 368 -6.38 -16.40 -1.59
C SER A 368 -5.85 -14.99 -1.90
N HIS A 369 -5.36 -14.79 -3.12
CA HIS A 369 -4.91 -13.48 -3.59
C HIS A 369 -6.09 -12.50 -3.78
N ALA A 370 -7.23 -12.97 -4.31
CA ALA A 370 -8.44 -12.17 -4.41
C ALA A 370 -8.97 -11.77 -3.02
N MET A 371 -8.96 -12.70 -2.06
CA MET A 371 -9.37 -12.41 -0.68
C MET A 371 -8.42 -11.43 0.02
N PHE A 372 -7.12 -11.54 -0.23
CA PHE A 372 -6.14 -10.55 0.21
C PHE A 372 -6.50 -9.14 -0.30
N HIS A 373 -6.86 -8.99 -1.57
CA HIS A 373 -7.32 -7.72 -2.13
C HIS A 373 -8.60 -7.20 -1.49
N VAL A 374 -9.60 -8.06 -1.26
CA VAL A 374 -10.87 -7.70 -0.62
C VAL A 374 -10.62 -7.18 0.81
N LEU A 375 -9.76 -7.83 1.57
CA LEU A 375 -9.43 -7.38 2.93
C LEU A 375 -8.67 -6.05 2.94
N ILE A 376 -7.70 -5.88 2.03
CA ILE A 376 -6.97 -4.61 1.89
C ILE A 376 -7.87 -3.50 1.33
N ALA A 377 -8.99 -3.79 0.68
CA ALA A 377 -9.91 -2.77 0.19
C ALA A 377 -10.53 -1.90 1.31
N PHE A 378 -10.48 -2.34 2.57
CA PHE A 378 -10.88 -1.55 3.74
C PHE A 378 -9.78 -0.62 4.26
N LEU A 379 -8.52 -0.85 3.88
CA LEU A 379 -7.36 -0.05 4.30
C LEU A 379 -7.51 1.44 3.94
N PRO A 380 -7.93 1.83 2.71
CA PRO A 380 -8.16 3.22 2.35
C PRO A 380 -9.03 3.99 3.34
N HIS A 381 -10.13 3.40 3.79
CA HIS A 381 -11.04 4.04 4.74
C HIS A 381 -10.32 4.39 6.03
N ILE A 382 -9.70 3.39 6.67
CA ILE A 382 -9.07 3.57 7.97
C ILE A 382 -7.93 4.59 7.86
N ILE A 383 -7.08 4.49 6.84
CA ILE A 383 -5.96 5.43 6.68
C ILE A 383 -6.44 6.86 6.44
N MET A 384 -7.41 7.07 5.54
CA MET A 384 -7.90 8.42 5.25
C MET A 384 -8.67 9.02 6.43
N VAL A 385 -9.41 8.20 7.20
CA VAL A 385 -10.02 8.63 8.47
C VAL A 385 -8.95 9.05 9.49
N SER A 386 -7.91 8.23 9.67
CA SER A 386 -6.79 8.58 10.57
C SER A 386 -6.07 9.85 10.09
N ALA A 387 -5.95 10.06 8.78
CA ALA A 387 -5.36 11.26 8.19
C ALA A 387 -6.18 12.52 8.50
N CYS A 388 -7.51 12.42 8.53
CA CYS A 388 -8.39 13.51 8.96
C CYS A 388 -8.19 13.88 10.43
N LYS A 389 -7.80 12.95 11.31
CA LYS A 389 -7.55 13.20 12.75
C LYS A 389 -6.20 13.90 13.03
N LEU A 390 -5.37 14.12 12.02
CA LEU A 390 -4.07 14.77 12.20
C LEU A 390 -4.23 16.27 12.44
N GLN A 391 -3.36 16.84 13.29
CA GLN A 391 -3.36 18.28 13.58
C GLN A 391 -3.16 19.12 12.31
N ILE A 392 -2.24 18.72 11.43
CA ILE A 392 -1.99 19.40 10.14
C ILE A 392 -3.21 19.36 9.20
N SER A 393 -4.15 18.44 9.42
CA SER A 393 -5.38 18.34 8.63
C SER A 393 -6.49 19.27 9.14
N GLN A 394 -6.47 19.66 10.42
CA GLN A 394 -7.58 20.40 11.05
C GLN A 394 -7.79 21.77 10.42
N GLN A 395 -6.72 22.54 10.18
CA GLN A 395 -6.82 23.87 9.58
C GLN A 395 -7.54 23.85 8.22
N GLN A 396 -7.27 22.85 7.39
CA GLN A 396 -7.90 22.71 6.08
C GLN A 396 -9.37 22.25 6.19
N ILE A 397 -9.67 21.39 7.18
CA ILE A 397 -11.05 20.96 7.49
C ILE A 397 -11.88 22.15 7.99
N GLU A 398 -11.32 22.97 8.88
CA GLU A 398 -11.96 24.19 9.38
C GLU A 398 -12.22 25.19 8.25
N SER A 399 -11.24 25.38 7.36
CA SER A 399 -11.39 26.23 6.17
C SER A 399 -12.53 25.73 5.27
N ALA A 400 -12.60 24.41 5.04
CA ALA A 400 -13.69 23.80 4.26
C ALA A 400 -15.07 24.02 4.91
N ALA A 401 -15.15 23.91 6.25
CA ALA A 401 -16.38 24.18 6.99
C ALA A 401 -16.81 25.65 6.88
N GLN A 402 -15.87 26.60 6.94
CA GLN A 402 -16.15 28.02 6.74
C GLN A 402 -16.68 28.30 5.34
N CYS A 403 -16.04 27.74 4.30
CA CYS A 403 -16.50 27.86 2.92
C CYS A 403 -17.93 27.32 2.74
N ALA A 404 -18.24 26.18 3.35
CA ALA A 404 -19.58 25.58 3.31
C ALA A 404 -20.65 26.50 3.94
N ILE A 405 -20.32 27.22 5.02
CA ILE A 405 -21.22 28.18 5.67
C ILE A 405 -21.46 29.41 4.78
N LEU A 406 -20.42 29.89 4.10
CA LEU A 406 -20.53 31.04 3.19
C LEU A 406 -21.42 30.71 1.99
N GLU A 407 -21.26 29.54 1.39
CA GLU A 407 -22.07 29.08 0.26
C GLU A 407 -23.56 28.98 0.61
N ARG A 408 -23.92 28.59 1.84
CA ARG A 408 -25.35 28.54 2.28
C ARG A 408 -26.00 29.92 2.41
N LYS A 409 -25.20 30.99 2.53
CA LYS A 409 -25.72 32.36 2.69
C LYS A 409 -25.95 33.08 1.36
N THR A 410 -25.30 32.62 0.30
CA THR A 410 -25.47 33.10 -1.08
C THR A 410 -26.62 32.39 -1.76
#